data_AF-A0A3G8CBF0-F1
#
_entry.id   AF-A0A3G8CBF0-F1
#
_cell.length_a   1.000
_cell.length_b   1.000
_cell.length_c   1.000
_cell.angle_alpha   90.00
_cell.angle_beta   90.00
_cell.angle_gamma   90.00
#
_symmetry.space_group_name_H-M   'P 1'
#
loop_
_entity.id
_entity.type
_entity.pdbx_description
1 polymer ?
#
loop_
_entity_poly.entity_id
_entity_poly.type
_entity_poly.pdbx_seq_one_letter_code
_entity_poly.pdbx_strand_id
1 'polypeptide(L)' 'MPRSKDDQAHLDLDGQSHVIVVSNQTFLQDGRQFEYTESRHTLDKFYFCDIARR' A
#
# COMPACT_ATOMS: atom_id res chain seq x y z
N MET A 1 -2.32 -3.61 8.05
CA MET A 1 -2.69 -2.56 9.04
C MET A 1 -4.15 -2.74 9.44
N PRO A 2 -4.55 -2.43 10.68
CA PRO A 2 -5.97 -2.37 11.05
C PRO A 2 -6.71 -1.42 10.11
N ARG A 3 -7.95 -1.77 9.74
CA ARG A 3 -8.78 -0.90 8.91
C ARG A 3 -9.12 0.40 9.65
N SER A 4 -9.02 1.53 8.96
CA SER A 4 -9.43 2.84 9.43
C SER A 4 -10.91 3.12 9.11
N LYS A 5 -11.43 4.27 9.52
CA LYS A 5 -12.78 4.73 9.14
C LYS A 5 -12.87 5.03 7.65
N ASP A 6 -11.83 5.64 7.07
CA ASP A 6 -11.78 5.96 5.64
C ASP A 6 -11.75 4.70 4.79
N ASP A 7 -11.03 3.66 5.22
CA ASP A 7 -11.03 2.37 4.52
C ASP A 7 -12.44 1.78 4.45
N GLN A 8 -13.26 1.94 5.50
CA GLN A 8 -14.66 1.46 5.49
C GLN A 8 -15.57 2.29 4.58
N ALA A 9 -15.23 3.57 4.36
CA ALA A 9 -16.01 4.45 3.50
C ALA A 9 -15.69 4.25 2.00
N HIS A 10 -14.48 3.78 1.69
CA HIS A 10 -13.96 3.76 0.32
C HIS A 10 -13.56 2.38 -0.21
N LEU A 11 -13.44 1.37 0.65
CA LEU A 11 -13.10 0.00 0.26
C LEU A 11 -14.23 -0.96 0.63
N ASP A 12 -14.48 -1.93 -0.24
CA ASP A 12 -15.34 -3.05 0.06
C ASP A 12 -14.54 -4.10 0.84
N LEU A 13 -14.66 -4.04 2.17
CA LEU A 13 -13.84 -4.85 3.07
C LEU A 13 -14.42 -6.24 3.35
N ASP A 14 -15.66 -6.55 2.95
CA ASP A 14 -16.33 -7.84 3.23
C ASP A 14 -16.13 -8.36 4.67
N GLY A 15 -16.28 -7.47 5.66
CA GLY A 15 -16.10 -7.78 7.09
C GLY A 15 -14.65 -7.94 7.56
N GLN A 16 -13.66 -7.80 6.67
CA GLN A 16 -12.24 -7.85 7.03
C GLN A 16 -11.89 -6.76 8.06
N SER A 17 -11.02 -7.10 9.01
CA SER A 17 -10.55 -6.17 10.05
C SER A 17 -9.24 -5.45 9.69
N HIS A 18 -8.60 -5.86 8.59
CA HIS A 18 -7.30 -5.38 8.17
C HIS A 18 -7.30 -5.01 6.69
N VAL A 19 -6.36 -4.15 6.33
CA VAL A 19 -6.03 -3.78 4.95
C VAL A 19 -4.54 -3.97 4.70
N ILE A 20 -4.19 -4.22 3.45
CA ILE A 20 -2.81 -4.18 2.98
C ILE A 20 -2.44 -2.73 2.72
N VAL A 21 -1.27 -2.30 3.19
CA VAL A 21 -0.76 -0.95 2.95
C VAL A 21 0.59 -1.08 2.27
N VAL A 22 0.72 -0.46 1.11
CA VAL A 22 1.95 -0.43 0.32
C VAL A 22 2.42 1.01 0.23
N SER A 23 3.60 1.26 0.79
CA SER A 23 4.27 2.55 0.73
C SER A 23 5.45 2.48 -0.23
N ASN A 24 5.58 3.47 -1.12
CA ASN A 24 6.74 3.62 -1.99
C ASN A 24 7.37 5.00 -1.75
N GLN A 25 8.70 5.03 -1.69
CA GLN A 25 9.51 6.22 -1.54
C GLN A 25 10.48 6.31 -2.72
N THR A 26 10.31 7.35 -3.54
CA THR A 26 11.18 7.62 -4.68
C THR A 26 12.13 8.77 -4.34
N PHE A 27 13.42 8.55 -4.56
CA PHE A 27 14.48 9.52 -4.26
C PHE A 27 15.19 9.97 -5.53
N LEU A 28 15.59 11.24 -5.57
CA LEU A 28 16.52 11.76 -6.57
C LEU A 28 17.92 11.20 -6.32
N GLN A 29 18.80 11.36 -7.32
CA GLN A 29 20.19 10.90 -7.22
C GLN A 29 20.96 11.55 -6.05
N ASP A 30 20.60 12.76 -5.64
CA ASP A 30 21.19 13.47 -4.51
C ASP A 30 20.62 13.05 -3.14
N GLY A 31 19.79 12.00 -3.10
CA GLY A 31 19.21 11.45 -1.89
C GLY A 31 18.00 12.20 -1.35
N ARG A 32 17.56 13.28 -2.00
CA ARG A 32 16.31 13.97 -1.61
C ARG A 32 15.09 13.17 -2.06
N GLN A 33 14.09 13.07 -1.20
CA GLN A 33 12.83 12.43 -1.54
C GLN A 33 12.06 13.27 -2.56
N PHE A 34 11.68 12.65 -3.67
CA PHE A 34 10.85 13.27 -4.70
C PHE A 34 9.37 12.95 -4.49
N GLU A 35 9.06 11.70 -4.13
CA GLU A 35 7.68 11.24 -4.01
C GLU A 35 7.52 10.23 -2.87
N TYR A 36 6.39 10.33 -2.17
CA TYR A 36 5.87 9.28 -1.30
C TYR A 36 4.46 8.92 -1.76
N THR A 37 4.23 7.63 -2.01
CA THR A 37 2.89 7.12 -2.28
C THR A 37 2.53 6.06 -1.24
N GLU A 38 1.30 6.10 -0.78
CA GLU A 38 0.72 5.08 0.08
C GLU A 38 -0.58 4.60 -0.56
N SER A 39 -0.67 3.31 -0.82
CA SER A 39 -1.88 2.68 -1.36
C SER A 39 -2.39 1.61 -0.42
N ARG A 40 -3.72 1.54 -0.27
CA ARG A 40 -4.40 0.65 0.67
C ARG A 40 -5.32 -0.29 -0.11
N HIS A 41 -5.22 -1.58 0.14
CA HIS A 41 -5.89 -2.64 -0.63
C HIS A 41 -6.58 -3.66 0.28
N THR A 42 -7.63 -4.29 -0.24
CA THR A 42 -8.29 -5.44 0.41
C THR A 42 -7.41 -6.69 0.30
N LEU A 43 -7.55 -7.64 1.23
CA LEU A 43 -6.64 -8.80 1.30
C LEU A 43 -6.76 -9.75 0.10
N ASP A 44 -7.92 -9.80 -0.52
CA ASP A 44 -8.29 -10.74 -1.59
C ASP A 44 -7.87 -10.28 -2.99
N LYS A 45 -7.57 -8.97 -3.17
CA LYS A 45 -7.37 -8.35 -4.50
C LYS A 45 -5.94 -7.90 -4.77
N PHE A 46 -4.99 -8.20 -3.88
CA PHE A 46 -3.63 -7.69 -3.99
C PHE A 46 -2.60 -8.81 -4.20
N TYR A 47 -1.79 -8.67 -5.25
CA TYR A 47 -0.62 -9.50 -5.50
C TYR A 47 0.60 -8.60 -5.71
N PHE A 48 1.66 -8.83 -4.93
CA PHE A 48 2.96 -8.18 -5.13
C PHE A 48 3.90 -9.13 -5.88
N CYS A 49 4.56 -8.62 -6.92
CA CYS A 49 5.60 -9.34 -7.65
C CYS A 49 6.85 -8.48 -7.67
N ASP A 50 7.98 -9.05 -7.26
CA ASP A 50 9.29 -8.41 -7.34
C ASP A 50 10.29 -9.37 -7.98
N ILE A 51 11.24 -8.80 -8.73
CA ILE A 51 12.25 -9.54 -9.46
C ILE A 51 13.61 -9.21 -8.83
N ALA A 52 14.07 -10.07 -7.93
CA ALA A 52 15.42 -10.00 -7.41
C ALA A 52 16.42 -10.52 -8.46
N ARG A 53 17.45 -9.73 -8.76
CA ARG A 53 18.61 -10.17 -9.57
C ARG A 53 19.84 -10.26 -8.67
N ARG A 54 20.66 -11.31 -8.88
CA ARG A 54 21.94 -11.52 -8.16
C ARG A 54 23.11 -10.88 -8.91
#